data_AF-A0A5B8J937-F1
#
_entry.id   AF-A0A5B8J937-F1
#
_cell.length_a   1.000
_cell.length_b   1.000
_cell.length_c   1.000
_cell.angle_alpha   90.00
_cell.angle_beta   90.00
_cell.angle_gamma   90.00
#
_symmetry.space_group_name_H-M   'P 1'
#
loop_
_entity.id
_entity.type
_entity.pdbx_description
1 polymer ?
#
loop_
_entity_poly.entity_id
_entity_poly.type
_entity_poly.pdbx_seq_one_letter_code
_entity_poly.pdbx_strand_id
1 'polypeptide(L)'
;MRPDTPAAHTTEAERLLRTAEHYPEDREPLLLRAAAHLELAGDRERASTLYDGLLATEPEHPLLVKALQAANLWEYGHEAEARALIAGIRTAAPTDPAPWETIAETMESHDELEESHACFTEGITLLLTPGDDDVPYDTQPLLTGRHRVRRLLARPHDEWDRLADKVHTAHSPISLDELHDPNRLWALGSDNPAELRAEIARLRSELGSYRSALSRPFPVAVLHWPAPEFTELLTDYPALAAEYPSYAEHLTSIESSLRELAATGTANLGIVTATVPSFEAFAAAEASTPTNPALLPQYTTTLAARGRALPWPPPKGTPCWCGSGTAYRDCHGSS
;
A
#
# COMPACT_ATOMS: atom_id res chain seq x y z
N MET A 1 13.37 -7.43 19.48
CA MET A 1 12.56 -6.30 19.99
C MET A 1 12.27 -6.60 21.45
N ARG A 2 12.75 -5.76 22.38
CA ARG A 2 12.48 -5.95 23.81
C ARG A 2 11.01 -5.56 24.03
N PRO A 3 10.17 -6.36 24.70
CA PRO A 3 8.80 -5.94 24.96
C PRO A 3 8.81 -4.69 25.84
N ASP A 4 8.05 -3.67 25.45
CA ASP A 4 7.86 -2.48 26.27
C ASP A 4 7.10 -2.87 27.54
N THR A 5 7.75 -2.66 28.69
CA THR A 5 7.17 -3.00 30.00
C THR A 5 6.55 -1.75 30.63
N PRO A 6 5.47 -1.86 31.43
CA PRO A 6 4.89 -0.73 32.14
C PRO A 6 5.92 0.12 32.91
N ALA A 7 6.90 -0.50 33.55
CA ALA A 7 7.98 0.19 34.26
C ALA A 7 8.87 1.06 33.35
N ALA A 8 9.04 0.67 32.08
CA ALA A 8 9.77 1.47 31.09
C ALA A 8 8.99 2.73 30.73
N HIS A 9 7.67 2.61 30.56
CA HIS A 9 6.80 3.76 30.30
C HIS A 9 6.72 4.72 31.48
N THR A 10 6.62 4.23 32.73
CA THR A 10 6.70 5.10 33.92
C THR A 10 8.01 5.88 33.97
N THR A 11 9.14 5.21 33.69
CA THR A 11 10.47 5.85 33.69
C THR A 11 10.58 6.93 32.61
N GLU A 12 10.01 6.68 31.43
CA GLU A 12 10.01 7.64 30.33
C GLU A 12 9.08 8.83 30.61
N ALA A 13 7.89 8.61 31.17
CA ALA A 13 7.01 9.69 31.61
C ALA A 13 7.72 10.62 32.61
N GLU A 14 8.38 10.06 33.62
CA GLU A 14 9.19 10.80 34.59
C GLU A 14 10.31 11.63 33.94
N ARG A 15 10.95 11.09 32.88
CA ARG A 15 11.98 11.81 32.12
C ARG A 15 11.39 13.00 31.37
N LEU A 16 10.24 12.81 30.72
CA LEU A 16 9.55 13.85 29.96
C LEU A 16 9.03 14.97 30.87
N LEU A 17 8.46 14.62 32.04
CA LEU A 17 8.02 15.59 33.03
C LEU A 17 9.16 16.49 33.51
N ARG A 18 10.32 15.91 33.88
CA ARG A 18 11.51 16.70 34.22
C ARG A 18 11.96 17.57 33.04
N THR A 19 11.90 17.06 31.82
CA THR A 19 12.27 17.83 30.63
C THR A 19 11.33 19.03 30.45
N ALA A 20 10.02 18.86 30.64
CA ALA A 20 9.03 19.94 30.51
C ALA A 20 9.25 21.07 31.53
N GLU A 21 9.79 20.77 32.71
CA GLU A 21 10.18 21.79 33.70
C GLU A 21 11.38 22.64 33.23
N HIS A 22 12.28 22.07 32.43
CA HIS A 22 13.47 22.75 31.93
C HIS A 22 13.23 23.53 30.63
N TYR A 23 12.23 23.14 29.85
CA TYR A 23 11.89 23.74 28.55
C TYR A 23 10.41 24.16 28.52
N PRO A 24 10.04 25.31 29.13
CA PRO A 24 8.66 25.79 29.19
C PRO A 24 8.01 26.02 27.82
N GLU A 25 8.80 26.35 26.81
CA GLU A 25 8.36 26.53 25.42
C GLU A 25 7.84 25.23 24.78
N ASP A 26 8.38 24.08 25.18
CA ASP A 26 8.00 22.76 24.68
C ASP A 26 7.08 22.03 25.67
N ARG A 27 6.52 22.75 26.64
CA ARG A 27 5.82 22.15 27.78
C ARG A 27 4.60 21.33 27.34
N GLU A 28 3.75 21.86 26.47
CA GLU A 28 2.57 21.15 25.98
C GLU A 28 2.90 19.81 25.30
N PRO A 29 3.73 19.77 24.23
CA PRO A 29 4.05 18.51 23.57
C PRO A 29 4.80 17.53 24.49
N LEU A 30 5.62 18.01 25.43
CA LEU A 30 6.28 17.14 26.41
C LEU A 30 5.30 16.54 27.43
N LEU A 31 4.32 17.31 27.89
CA LEU A 31 3.29 16.84 28.82
C LEU A 31 2.32 15.86 28.14
N LEU A 32 1.92 16.10 26.89
CA LEU A 32 1.09 15.16 26.13
C LEU A 32 1.79 13.81 25.94
N ARG A 33 3.09 13.83 25.60
CA ARG A 33 3.89 12.58 25.50
C ARG A 33 4.05 11.89 26.86
N ALA A 34 4.21 12.65 27.93
CA ALA A 34 4.27 12.07 29.28
C ALA A 34 2.94 11.41 29.66
N ALA A 35 1.80 12.04 29.36
CA ALA A 35 0.47 11.48 29.57
C ALA A 35 0.29 10.16 28.81
N ALA A 36 0.64 10.11 27.52
CA ALA A 36 0.59 8.87 26.72
C ALA A 36 1.41 7.73 27.34
N HIS A 37 2.59 8.01 27.90
CA HIS A 37 3.37 7.00 28.61
C HIS A 37 2.72 6.56 29.94
N LEU A 38 2.06 7.46 30.66
CA LEU A 38 1.32 7.10 31.87
C LEU A 38 0.12 6.21 31.54
N GLU A 39 -0.58 6.49 30.44
CA GLU A 39 -1.66 5.64 29.92
C GLU A 39 -1.19 4.23 29.61
N LEU A 40 -0.08 4.09 28.88
CA LEU A 40 0.55 2.80 28.58
C LEU A 40 1.08 2.08 29.82
N ALA A 41 1.42 2.82 30.89
CA ALA A 41 1.80 2.25 32.17
C ALA A 41 0.59 1.87 33.05
N GLY A 42 -0.63 2.24 32.66
CA GLY A 42 -1.87 2.05 33.43
C GLY A 42 -2.12 3.13 34.49
N ASP A 43 -1.29 4.17 34.58
CA ASP A 43 -1.44 5.29 35.53
C ASP A 43 -2.35 6.39 34.95
N ARG A 44 -3.60 5.99 34.69
CA ARG A 44 -4.61 6.78 33.97
C ARG A 44 -5.06 8.03 34.74
N GLU A 45 -5.07 7.96 36.08
CA GLU A 45 -5.40 9.09 36.96
C GLU A 45 -4.33 10.20 36.85
N ARG A 46 -3.05 9.82 36.85
CA ARG A 46 -1.96 10.79 36.69
C ARG A 46 -1.93 11.38 35.30
N ALA A 47 -2.25 10.60 34.26
CA ALA A 47 -2.45 11.13 32.91
C ALA A 47 -3.57 12.18 32.88
N SER A 48 -4.71 11.90 33.53
CA SER A 48 -5.84 12.84 33.62
C SER A 48 -5.44 14.16 34.30
N THR A 49 -4.64 14.09 35.37
CA THR A 49 -4.10 15.28 36.06
C THR A 49 -3.25 16.15 35.13
N LEU A 50 -2.50 15.55 34.19
CA LEU A 50 -1.72 16.30 33.21
C LEU A 50 -2.62 17.02 32.20
N TYR A 51 -3.68 16.36 31.71
CA TYR A 51 -4.64 16.98 30.81
C TYR A 51 -5.39 18.14 31.48
N ASP A 52 -5.85 17.97 32.71
CA ASP A 52 -6.48 19.06 33.48
C ASP A 52 -5.53 20.24 33.67
N GLY A 53 -4.26 19.95 33.99
CA GLY A 53 -3.22 20.97 34.12
C GLY A 53 -2.97 21.74 32.82
N LEU A 54 -2.94 21.05 31.68
CA LEU A 54 -2.81 21.67 30.36
C LEU A 54 -4.02 22.57 30.06
N LEU A 55 -5.24 22.06 30.27
CA LEU A 55 -6.48 22.80 29.98
C LEU A 55 -6.67 24.02 30.89
N ALA A 56 -6.10 24.02 32.09
CA ALA A 56 -6.09 25.17 32.98
C ALA A 56 -5.16 26.31 32.50
N THR A 57 -4.25 26.04 31.55
CA THR A 57 -3.23 26.99 31.07
C THR A 57 -3.43 27.44 29.62
N GLU A 58 -4.65 27.33 29.07
CA GLU A 58 -4.97 27.71 27.68
C GLU A 58 -3.97 27.13 26.65
N PRO A 59 -3.99 25.81 26.43
CA PRO A 59 -3.04 25.14 25.54
C PRO A 59 -3.25 25.57 24.09
N GLU A 60 -2.24 25.37 23.24
CA GLU A 60 -2.28 25.67 21.80
C GLU A 60 -3.38 24.89 21.08
N HIS A 61 -3.55 23.61 21.45
CA HIS A 61 -4.55 22.72 20.85
C HIS A 61 -5.61 22.22 21.85
N PRO A 62 -6.48 23.10 22.40
CA PRO A 62 -7.36 22.75 23.52
C PRO A 62 -8.39 21.67 23.20
N LEU A 63 -8.83 21.57 21.94
CA LEU A 63 -9.77 20.52 21.52
C LEU A 63 -9.08 19.16 21.37
N LEU A 64 -7.81 19.12 20.98
CA LEU A 64 -7.03 17.88 20.95
C LEU A 64 -6.75 17.38 22.36
N VAL A 65 -6.36 18.27 23.27
CA VAL A 65 -6.16 17.92 24.69
C VAL A 65 -7.44 17.34 25.30
N LYS A 66 -8.61 17.94 25.01
CA LYS A 66 -9.91 17.39 25.46
C LYS A 66 -10.23 16.04 24.83
N ALA A 67 -9.87 15.82 23.57
CA ALA A 67 -10.11 14.55 22.88
C ALA A 67 -9.28 13.42 23.52
N LEU A 68 -8.00 13.67 23.78
CA LEU A 68 -7.10 12.74 24.47
C LEU A 68 -7.56 12.47 25.91
N GLN A 69 -8.01 13.52 26.62
CA GLN A 69 -8.60 13.36 27.95
C GLN A 69 -9.86 12.48 27.93
N ALA A 70 -10.73 12.66 26.94
CA ALA A 70 -11.93 11.84 26.79
C ALA A 70 -11.57 10.36 26.53
N ALA A 71 -10.59 10.10 25.66
CA ALA A 71 -10.07 8.76 25.41
C ALA A 71 -9.55 8.11 26.69
N ASN A 72 -8.71 8.84 27.44
CA ASN A 72 -8.19 8.37 28.72
C ASN A 72 -9.34 8.08 29.71
N LEU A 73 -10.28 9.02 29.92
CA LEU A 73 -11.40 8.87 30.86
C LEU A 73 -12.26 7.64 30.59
N TRP A 74 -12.51 7.31 29.31
CA TRP A 74 -13.32 6.16 28.95
C TRP A 74 -12.64 4.85 29.38
N GLU A 75 -11.34 4.73 29.15
CA GLU A 75 -10.53 3.52 29.43
C GLU A 75 -10.45 3.13 30.91
N TYR A 76 -10.64 4.08 31.86
CA TYR A 76 -10.62 3.77 33.30
C TYR A 76 -11.95 4.01 34.02
N GLY A 77 -13.06 4.06 33.28
CA GLY A 77 -14.42 3.94 33.84
C GLY A 77 -15.21 5.24 34.02
N HIS A 78 -14.74 6.35 33.47
CA HIS A 78 -15.40 7.67 33.52
C HIS A 78 -16.15 7.99 32.23
N GLU A 79 -16.87 7.00 31.69
CA GLU A 79 -17.55 7.08 30.39
C GLU A 79 -18.48 8.30 30.25
N ALA A 80 -19.26 8.64 31.29
CA ALA A 80 -20.20 9.76 31.21
C ALA A 80 -19.50 11.11 30.98
N GLU A 81 -18.33 11.31 31.61
CA GLU A 81 -17.51 12.50 31.40
C GLU A 81 -16.84 12.48 30.02
N ALA A 82 -16.33 11.32 29.60
CA ALA A 82 -15.76 11.15 28.26
C ALA A 82 -16.78 11.50 27.16
N ARG A 83 -18.01 10.97 27.24
CA ARG A 83 -19.09 11.29 26.29
C ARG A 83 -19.46 12.77 26.30
N ALA A 84 -19.46 13.42 27.47
CA ALA A 84 -19.73 14.86 27.56
C ALA A 84 -18.64 15.68 26.86
N LEU A 85 -17.36 15.33 27.03
CA LEU A 85 -16.25 15.95 26.31
C LEU A 85 -16.36 15.74 24.79
N ILE A 86 -16.63 14.51 24.34
CA ILE A 86 -16.80 14.17 22.93
C ILE A 86 -17.94 14.99 22.30
N ALA A 87 -19.09 15.08 22.97
CA ALA A 87 -20.21 15.90 22.50
C ALA A 87 -19.84 17.38 22.41
N GLY A 88 -19.09 17.89 23.39
CA GLY A 88 -18.57 19.26 23.39
C GLY A 88 -17.63 19.54 22.21
N ILE A 89 -16.72 18.60 21.91
CA ILE A 89 -15.78 18.71 20.77
C ILE A 89 -16.54 18.72 19.44
N ARG A 90 -17.49 17.79 19.25
CA ARG A 90 -18.33 17.74 18.04
C ARG A 90 -19.12 19.03 17.84
N THR A 91 -19.66 19.61 18.92
CA THR A 91 -20.39 20.89 18.88
C THR A 91 -19.46 22.05 18.52
N ALA A 92 -18.21 22.03 18.96
CA ALA A 92 -17.22 23.06 18.65
C ALA A 92 -16.75 23.00 17.18
N ALA A 93 -16.96 21.86 16.50
CA ALA A 93 -16.63 21.63 15.10
C ALA A 93 -15.18 22.06 14.73
N PRO A 94 -14.16 21.39 15.29
CA PRO A 94 -12.77 21.76 15.04
C PRO A 94 -12.44 21.70 13.55
N THR A 95 -11.68 22.69 13.09
CA THR A 95 -11.07 22.71 11.74
C THR A 95 -9.82 21.86 11.65
N ASP A 96 -9.29 21.42 12.79
CA ASP A 96 -8.18 20.47 12.90
C ASP A 96 -8.74 19.03 12.81
N PRO A 97 -8.19 18.14 11.98
CA PRO A 97 -8.63 16.74 11.90
C PRO A 97 -8.31 15.91 13.15
N ALA A 98 -7.24 16.21 13.90
CA ALA A 98 -6.77 15.32 14.97
C ALA A 98 -7.78 15.10 16.12
N PRO A 99 -8.53 16.12 16.59
CA PRO A 99 -9.61 15.90 17.56
C PRO A 99 -10.71 14.98 17.05
N TRP A 100 -11.08 15.06 15.76
CA TRP A 100 -12.10 14.19 15.16
C TRP A 100 -11.66 12.74 15.10
N GLU A 101 -10.40 12.50 14.68
CA GLU A 101 -9.81 11.17 14.64
C GLU A 101 -9.81 10.55 16.03
N THR A 102 -9.27 11.29 17.02
CA THR A 102 -9.12 10.81 18.40
C THR A 102 -10.46 10.39 19.01
N ILE A 103 -11.51 11.21 18.90
CA ILE A 103 -12.81 10.88 19.49
C ILE A 103 -13.53 9.76 18.73
N ALA A 104 -13.37 9.69 17.40
CA ALA A 104 -14.00 8.64 16.60
C ALA A 104 -13.35 7.27 16.84
N GLU A 105 -12.02 7.22 16.97
CA GLU A 105 -11.30 6.00 17.34
C GLU A 105 -11.58 5.58 18.78
N THR A 106 -11.77 6.55 19.70
CA THR A 106 -12.22 6.25 21.07
C THR A 106 -13.56 5.54 21.08
N MET A 107 -14.53 6.01 20.28
CA MET A 107 -15.83 5.36 20.16
C MET A 107 -15.72 3.98 19.49
N GLU A 108 -14.86 3.86 18.46
CA GLU A 108 -14.59 2.58 17.79
C GLU A 108 -14.02 1.54 18.77
N SER A 109 -13.02 1.89 19.58
CA SER A 109 -12.37 0.96 20.51
C SER A 109 -13.31 0.48 21.63
N HIS A 110 -14.39 1.21 21.88
CA HIS A 110 -15.42 0.89 22.87
C HIS A 110 -16.70 0.30 22.25
N ASP A 111 -16.63 -0.20 20.99
CA ASP A 111 -17.73 -0.86 20.26
C ASP A 111 -18.95 0.03 19.95
N GLU A 112 -18.76 1.36 19.99
CA GLU A 112 -19.77 2.36 19.62
C GLU A 112 -19.64 2.70 18.13
N LEU A 113 -19.77 1.67 17.28
CA LEU A 113 -19.44 1.75 15.85
C LEU A 113 -20.34 2.72 15.06
N GLU A 114 -21.60 2.84 15.43
CA GLU A 114 -22.54 3.76 14.76
C GLU A 114 -22.19 5.23 15.05
N GLU A 115 -21.90 5.54 16.32
CA GLU A 115 -21.46 6.85 16.78
C GLU A 115 -20.09 7.21 16.20
N SER A 116 -19.17 6.24 16.15
CA SER A 116 -17.86 6.39 15.50
C SER A 116 -18.00 6.71 14.01
N HIS A 117 -18.84 5.96 13.28
CA HIS A 117 -19.11 6.21 11.86
C HIS A 117 -19.71 7.61 11.62
N ALA A 118 -20.67 8.01 12.45
CA ALA A 118 -21.26 9.34 12.37
C ALA A 118 -20.22 10.43 12.62
N CYS A 119 -19.34 10.24 13.61
CA CYS A 119 -18.31 11.20 13.96
C CYS A 119 -17.24 11.36 12.87
N PHE A 120 -16.74 10.25 12.31
CA PHE A 120 -15.83 10.33 11.16
C PHE A 120 -16.50 11.03 9.97
N THR A 121 -17.77 10.71 9.70
CA THR A 121 -18.53 11.32 8.60
C THR A 121 -18.70 12.83 8.80
N GLU A 122 -18.97 13.28 10.02
CA GLU A 122 -19.03 14.72 10.36
C GLU A 122 -17.70 15.42 10.12
N GLY A 123 -16.59 14.86 10.63
CA GLY A 123 -15.25 15.43 10.42
C GLY A 123 -14.87 15.52 8.94
N ILE A 124 -15.09 14.44 8.17
CA ILE A 124 -14.83 14.44 6.71
C ILE A 124 -15.71 15.47 5.99
N THR A 125 -16.99 15.56 6.32
CA THR A 125 -17.90 16.50 5.65
C THR A 125 -17.57 17.96 5.97
N LEU A 126 -17.00 18.23 7.14
CA LEU A 126 -16.55 19.55 7.55
C LEU A 126 -15.23 19.95 6.85
N LEU A 127 -14.29 19.02 6.74
CA LEU A 127 -12.90 19.30 6.33
C LEU A 127 -12.62 19.05 4.85
N LEU A 128 -13.42 18.22 4.18
CA LEU A 128 -13.23 17.84 2.79
C LEU A 128 -14.38 18.30 1.90
N THR A 129 -14.04 18.62 0.65
CA THR A 129 -15.03 18.94 -0.38
C THR A 129 -15.44 17.66 -1.11
N PRO A 130 -16.74 17.31 -1.16
CA PRO A 130 -17.20 16.14 -1.90
C PRO A 130 -16.79 16.18 -3.38
N GLY A 131 -16.16 15.10 -3.85
CA GLY A 131 -15.72 14.96 -5.24
C GLY A 131 -14.38 15.63 -5.57
N ASP A 132 -13.72 16.26 -4.59
CA ASP A 132 -12.32 16.66 -4.74
C ASP A 132 -11.39 15.47 -4.50
N ASP A 133 -10.42 15.31 -5.38
CA ASP A 133 -9.43 14.24 -5.33
C ASP A 133 -8.14 14.68 -4.59
N ASP A 134 -7.97 15.98 -4.34
CA ASP A 134 -6.82 16.53 -3.61
C ASP A 134 -7.09 16.50 -2.09
N VAL A 135 -6.76 15.37 -1.46
CA VAL A 135 -7.00 15.13 -0.03
C VAL A 135 -5.76 15.50 0.80
N PRO A 136 -5.84 16.52 1.69
CA PRO A 136 -4.76 16.87 2.60
C PRO A 136 -4.31 15.68 3.46
N TYR A 137 -2.99 15.54 3.64
CA TYR A 137 -2.38 14.38 4.29
C TYR A 137 -2.91 14.14 5.72
N ASP A 138 -3.10 15.20 6.49
CA ASP A 138 -3.62 15.22 7.85
C ASP A 138 -5.08 14.76 7.98
N THR A 139 -5.85 14.81 6.90
CA THR A 139 -7.26 14.35 6.88
C THR A 139 -7.43 12.90 6.43
N GLN A 140 -6.40 12.29 5.85
CA GLN A 140 -6.43 10.90 5.35
C GLN A 140 -6.75 9.85 6.44
N PRO A 141 -6.30 10.01 7.70
CA PRO A 141 -6.68 9.09 8.78
C PRO A 141 -8.20 9.04 9.01
N LEU A 142 -8.91 10.16 8.85
CA LEU A 142 -10.38 10.18 8.99
C LEU A 142 -11.07 9.30 7.93
N LEU A 143 -10.63 9.37 6.67
CA LEU A 143 -11.14 8.53 5.58
C LEU A 143 -10.85 7.04 5.85
N THR A 144 -9.64 6.74 6.32
CA THR A 144 -9.19 5.38 6.64
C THR A 144 -9.98 4.79 7.81
N GLY A 145 -10.14 5.54 8.90
CA GLY A 145 -10.94 5.14 10.06
C GLY A 145 -12.42 4.97 9.71
N ARG A 146 -12.99 5.89 8.94
CA ARG A 146 -14.38 5.75 8.45
C ARG A 146 -14.58 4.48 7.65
N HIS A 147 -13.68 4.18 6.70
CA HIS A 147 -13.73 2.96 5.91
C HIS A 147 -13.71 1.74 6.83
N ARG A 148 -12.79 1.70 7.80
CA ARG A 148 -12.67 0.60 8.78
C ARG A 148 -13.97 0.37 9.55
N VAL A 149 -14.53 1.41 10.17
CA VAL A 149 -15.78 1.32 10.93
C VAL A 149 -16.95 0.88 10.05
N ARG A 150 -17.02 1.38 8.81
CA ARG A 150 -18.07 1.01 7.87
C ARG A 150 -18.02 -0.46 7.46
N ARG A 151 -16.80 -1.03 7.35
CA ARG A 151 -16.58 -2.46 7.14
C ARG A 151 -17.06 -3.27 8.35
N LEU A 152 -16.76 -2.83 9.56
CA LEU A 152 -17.23 -3.46 10.80
C LEU A 152 -18.76 -3.44 10.90
N LEU A 153 -19.41 -2.35 10.45
CA LEU A 153 -20.87 -2.22 10.35
C LEU A 153 -21.49 -3.00 9.18
N ALA A 154 -20.70 -3.72 8.37
CA ALA A 154 -21.12 -4.44 7.17
C ALA A 154 -21.92 -3.58 6.16
N ARG A 155 -21.57 -2.29 6.04
CA ARG A 155 -22.21 -1.37 5.09
C ARG A 155 -21.49 -1.35 3.74
N PRO A 156 -22.22 -1.17 2.62
CA PRO A 156 -21.63 -1.10 1.29
C PRO A 156 -20.80 0.18 1.12
N HIS A 157 -19.74 0.13 0.31
CA HIS A 157 -18.89 1.29 0.02
C HIS A 157 -19.66 2.44 -0.63
N ASP A 158 -19.40 3.66 -0.18
CA ASP A 158 -19.86 4.90 -0.78
C ASP A 158 -18.71 5.72 -1.42
N GLU A 159 -18.99 6.96 -1.77
CA GLU A 159 -18.04 7.85 -2.44
C GLU A 159 -16.81 8.15 -1.59
N TRP A 160 -16.96 8.25 -0.27
CA TRP A 160 -15.85 8.48 0.64
C TRP A 160 -14.96 7.25 0.77
N ASP A 161 -15.54 6.05 0.74
CA ASP A 161 -14.76 4.81 0.78
C ASP A 161 -13.93 4.63 -0.50
N ARG A 162 -14.49 5.00 -1.67
CA ARG A 162 -13.73 5.02 -2.94
C ARG A 162 -12.60 6.04 -2.93
N LEU A 163 -12.82 7.21 -2.33
CA LEU A 163 -11.78 8.21 -2.16
C LEU A 163 -10.67 7.69 -1.24
N ALA A 164 -11.04 7.04 -0.12
CA ALA A 164 -10.09 6.40 0.80
C ALA A 164 -9.23 5.35 0.08
N ASP A 165 -9.85 4.46 -0.71
CA ASP A 165 -9.14 3.46 -1.52
C ASP A 165 -8.15 4.09 -2.49
N LYS A 166 -8.56 5.15 -3.19
CA LYS A 166 -7.69 5.87 -4.15
C LYS A 166 -6.47 6.49 -3.46
N VAL A 167 -6.68 7.17 -2.33
CA VAL A 167 -5.61 7.79 -1.55
C VAL A 167 -4.65 6.73 -0.99
N HIS A 168 -5.18 5.62 -0.49
CA HIS A 168 -4.38 4.54 0.08
C HIS A 168 -3.53 3.80 -0.97
N THR A 169 -4.14 3.45 -2.10
CA THR A 169 -3.46 2.67 -3.17
C THR A 169 -2.32 3.44 -3.85
N ALA A 170 -2.27 4.77 -3.73
CA ALA A 170 -1.12 5.56 -4.15
C ALA A 170 0.16 5.26 -3.34
N HIS A 171 0.03 4.74 -2.12
CA HIS A 171 1.13 4.57 -1.16
C HIS A 171 1.31 3.12 -0.69
N SER A 172 0.35 2.24 -0.93
CA SER A 172 0.33 0.85 -0.46
C SER A 172 -0.16 -0.10 -1.56
N PRO A 173 0.51 -1.27 -1.75
CA PRO A 173 0.04 -2.30 -2.66
C PRO A 173 -1.09 -3.16 -2.07
N ILE A 174 -1.38 -3.05 -0.77
CA ILE A 174 -2.47 -3.76 -0.08
C ILE A 174 -3.70 -2.85 -0.09
N SER A 175 -4.90 -3.37 -0.38
CA SER A 175 -6.12 -2.56 -0.37
C SER A 175 -6.65 -2.32 1.05
N LEU A 176 -7.43 -1.25 1.24
CA LEU A 176 -8.13 -1.03 2.52
C LEU A 176 -9.14 -2.13 2.81
N ASP A 177 -9.79 -2.69 1.79
CA ASP A 177 -10.66 -3.87 1.94
C ASP A 177 -9.95 -5.06 2.58
N GLU A 178 -8.70 -5.30 2.19
CA GLU A 178 -7.89 -6.39 2.72
C GLU A 178 -7.40 -6.08 4.15
N LEU A 179 -7.04 -4.81 4.43
CA LEU A 179 -6.61 -4.37 5.76
C LEU A 179 -7.76 -4.35 6.77
N HIS A 180 -8.95 -3.96 6.31
CA HIS A 180 -10.16 -3.78 7.12
C HIS A 180 -11.13 -4.96 6.98
N ASP A 181 -10.66 -6.14 6.57
CA ASP A 181 -11.47 -7.36 6.59
C ASP A 181 -11.81 -7.72 8.05
N PRO A 182 -13.08 -7.68 8.48
CA PRO A 182 -13.47 -7.97 9.85
C PRO A 182 -13.04 -9.38 10.31
N ASN A 183 -13.05 -10.36 9.42
CA ASN A 183 -12.62 -11.72 9.76
C ASN A 183 -11.13 -11.78 10.08
N ARG A 184 -10.32 -10.98 9.38
CA ARG A 184 -8.88 -10.88 9.58
C ARG A 184 -8.54 -10.13 10.86
N LEU A 185 -9.18 -8.99 11.07
CA LEU A 185 -9.02 -8.19 12.30
C LEU A 185 -9.40 -9.02 13.53
N TRP A 186 -10.52 -9.74 13.45
CA TRP A 186 -10.96 -10.61 14.54
C TRP A 186 -9.99 -11.76 14.82
N ALA A 187 -9.46 -12.41 13.78
CA ALA A 187 -8.47 -13.47 13.93
C ALA A 187 -7.16 -12.97 14.58
N LEU A 188 -6.73 -11.73 14.29
CA LEU A 188 -5.53 -11.12 14.87
C LEU A 188 -5.73 -10.65 16.32
N GLY A 189 -6.94 -10.24 16.68
CA GLY A 189 -7.32 -9.89 18.06
C GLY A 189 -7.68 -11.07 18.95
N SER A 190 -7.63 -12.31 18.41
CA SER A 190 -8.01 -13.51 19.15
C SER A 190 -6.88 -14.00 20.06
N ASP A 191 -7.21 -14.26 21.33
CA ASP A 191 -6.31 -14.96 22.26
C ASP A 191 -6.18 -16.46 21.95
N ASN A 192 -6.93 -16.98 20.96
CA ASN A 192 -6.88 -18.39 20.57
C ASN A 192 -5.61 -18.69 19.75
N PRO A 193 -4.67 -19.50 20.27
CA PRO A 193 -3.43 -19.78 19.55
C PRO A 193 -3.62 -20.57 18.25
N ALA A 194 -4.76 -21.25 18.07
CA ALA A 194 -5.07 -21.95 16.83
C ALA A 194 -5.42 -20.98 15.68
N GLU A 195 -6.23 -19.96 15.96
CA GLU A 195 -6.64 -18.93 15.00
C GLU A 195 -5.45 -18.08 14.57
N LEU A 196 -4.63 -17.62 15.53
CA LEU A 196 -3.40 -16.88 15.22
C LEU A 196 -2.43 -17.70 14.35
N ARG A 197 -2.26 -19.00 14.63
CA ARG A 197 -1.40 -19.88 13.82
C ARG A 197 -1.93 -20.07 12.41
N ALA A 198 -3.25 -20.20 12.25
CA ALA A 198 -3.87 -20.31 10.93
C ALA A 198 -3.66 -19.03 10.12
N GLU A 199 -3.83 -17.86 10.74
CA GLU A 199 -3.61 -16.58 10.07
C GLU A 199 -2.12 -16.38 9.71
N ILE A 200 -1.19 -16.67 10.62
CA ILE A 200 0.25 -16.63 10.33
C ILE A 200 0.61 -17.59 9.17
N ALA A 201 0.03 -18.79 9.12
CA ALA A 201 0.26 -19.74 8.04
C ALA A 201 -0.27 -19.22 6.70
N ARG A 202 -1.46 -18.63 6.69
CA ARG A 202 -2.06 -17.97 5.51
C ARG A 202 -1.17 -16.83 5.02
N LEU A 203 -0.79 -15.89 5.88
CA LEU A 203 0.09 -14.77 5.56
C LEU A 203 1.44 -15.23 5.00
N ARG A 204 2.02 -16.30 5.57
CA ARG A 204 3.25 -16.91 5.04
C ARG A 204 3.04 -17.52 3.65
N SER A 205 1.89 -18.13 3.39
CA SER A 205 1.54 -18.67 2.07
C SER A 205 1.33 -17.56 1.04
N GLU A 206 0.68 -16.46 1.42
CA GLU A 206 0.51 -15.26 0.57
C GLU A 206 1.85 -14.61 0.27
N LEU A 207 2.68 -14.39 1.29
CA LEU A 207 4.04 -13.90 1.13
C LEU A 207 4.87 -14.85 0.24
N GLY A 208 4.72 -16.17 0.41
CA GLY A 208 5.36 -17.17 -0.44
C GLY A 208 4.91 -17.06 -1.90
N SER A 209 3.62 -16.85 -2.13
CA SER A 209 3.01 -16.69 -3.46
C SER A 209 3.45 -15.39 -4.11
N TYR A 210 3.46 -14.29 -3.36
CA TYR A 210 3.93 -12.98 -3.81
C TYR A 210 5.43 -12.98 -4.10
N ARG A 211 6.24 -13.53 -3.19
CA ARG A 211 7.68 -13.72 -3.42
C ARG A 211 7.91 -14.61 -4.64
N SER A 212 7.15 -15.69 -4.81
CA SER A 212 7.22 -16.53 -6.01
C SER A 212 6.80 -15.78 -7.27
N ALA A 213 5.80 -14.90 -7.21
CA ALA A 213 5.41 -14.06 -8.33
C ALA A 213 6.53 -13.07 -8.71
N LEU A 214 7.18 -12.48 -7.71
CA LEU A 214 8.33 -11.59 -7.88
C LEU A 214 9.63 -12.31 -8.25
N SER A 215 9.80 -13.57 -7.83
CA SER A 215 11.02 -14.38 -7.99
C SER A 215 10.87 -15.48 -9.05
N ARG A 216 9.78 -15.48 -9.83
CA ARG A 216 9.54 -16.51 -10.85
C ARG A 216 10.66 -16.40 -11.88
N PRO A 217 11.51 -17.43 -12.05
CA PRO A 217 12.91 -17.16 -12.36
C PRO A 217 13.09 -16.46 -13.69
N PHE A 218 12.47 -16.92 -14.77
CA PHE A 218 12.52 -16.24 -16.07
C PHE A 218 11.23 -16.50 -16.83
N PRO A 219 10.62 -15.48 -17.47
CA PRO A 219 9.51 -15.75 -18.37
C PRO A 219 10.01 -16.61 -19.53
N VAL A 220 9.16 -17.53 -20.02
CA VAL A 220 9.39 -18.12 -21.35
C VAL A 220 9.25 -16.97 -22.33
N ALA A 221 10.39 -16.50 -22.84
CA ALA A 221 10.48 -15.27 -23.59
C ALA A 221 10.66 -15.54 -25.08
N VAL A 222 10.05 -14.69 -25.90
CA VAL A 222 10.25 -14.67 -27.35
C VAL A 222 11.04 -13.42 -27.73
N LEU A 223 11.96 -13.57 -28.69
CA LEU A 223 12.81 -12.48 -29.16
C LEU A 223 12.06 -11.53 -30.08
N HIS A 224 12.12 -10.23 -29.79
CA HIS A 224 11.59 -9.19 -30.65
C HIS A 224 12.71 -8.27 -31.14
N TRP A 225 12.90 -8.21 -32.45
CA TRP A 225 13.68 -7.19 -33.14
C TRP A 225 12.78 -5.98 -33.48
N PRO A 226 13.05 -4.77 -32.95
CA PRO A 226 12.41 -3.56 -33.44
C PRO A 226 12.70 -3.32 -34.93
N ALA A 227 11.81 -2.63 -35.65
CA ALA A 227 11.95 -2.35 -37.09
C ALA A 227 13.34 -1.85 -37.55
N PRO A 228 14.00 -0.86 -36.90
CA PRO A 228 15.34 -0.44 -37.30
C PRO A 228 16.39 -1.55 -37.13
N GLU A 229 16.38 -2.22 -35.98
CA GLU A 229 17.29 -3.32 -35.66
C GLU A 229 17.08 -4.55 -36.55
N PHE A 230 15.83 -4.84 -36.92
CA PHE A 230 15.49 -5.90 -37.86
C PHE A 230 16.08 -5.64 -39.25
N THR A 231 16.02 -4.39 -39.70
CA THR A 231 16.58 -3.95 -40.98
C THR A 231 18.11 -4.02 -40.97
N GLU A 232 18.72 -3.55 -39.89
CA GLU A 232 20.17 -3.62 -39.68
C GLU A 232 20.66 -5.08 -39.64
N LEU A 233 20.00 -5.94 -38.86
CA LEU A 233 20.32 -7.36 -38.73
C LEU A 233 20.37 -8.07 -40.09
N LEU A 234 19.36 -7.86 -40.94
CA LEU A 234 19.30 -8.52 -42.24
C LEU A 234 20.21 -7.88 -43.29
N THR A 235 20.60 -6.61 -43.10
CA THR A 235 21.58 -5.95 -43.96
C THR A 235 22.97 -6.51 -43.72
N ASP A 236 23.36 -6.63 -42.44
CA ASP A 236 24.71 -7.06 -42.05
C ASP A 236 24.85 -8.59 -42.02
N TYR A 237 23.75 -9.31 -41.75
CA TYR A 237 23.69 -10.78 -41.69
C TYR A 237 22.59 -11.37 -42.59
N PRO A 238 22.69 -11.26 -43.94
CA PRO A 238 21.66 -11.74 -44.87
C PRO A 238 21.31 -13.23 -44.74
N ALA A 239 22.22 -14.04 -44.18
CA ALA A 239 21.99 -15.46 -43.91
C ALA A 239 20.80 -15.71 -42.96
N LEU A 240 20.47 -14.75 -42.10
CA LEU A 240 19.34 -14.85 -41.16
C LEU A 240 17.98 -14.58 -41.83
N ALA A 241 17.93 -14.20 -43.11
CA ALA A 241 16.67 -14.01 -43.83
C ALA A 241 15.83 -15.29 -43.94
N ALA A 242 16.45 -16.47 -43.76
CA ALA A 242 15.73 -17.74 -43.68
C ALA A 242 14.88 -17.86 -42.40
N GLU A 243 15.36 -17.31 -41.27
CA GLU A 243 14.63 -17.28 -39.99
C GLU A 243 13.67 -16.08 -39.91
N TYR A 244 14.00 -15.00 -40.62
CA TYR A 244 13.26 -13.74 -40.62
C TYR A 244 12.91 -13.28 -42.04
N PRO A 245 11.90 -13.89 -42.71
CA PRO A 245 11.60 -13.58 -44.10
C PRO A 245 11.04 -12.16 -44.29
N SER A 246 10.24 -11.67 -43.34
CA SER A 246 9.76 -10.29 -43.31
C SER A 246 9.46 -9.81 -41.89
N TYR A 247 9.44 -8.48 -41.69
CA TYR A 247 9.11 -7.90 -40.38
C TYR A 247 7.67 -8.22 -39.95
N ALA A 248 6.73 -8.26 -40.89
CA ALA A 248 5.34 -8.59 -40.60
C ALA A 248 5.18 -10.06 -40.16
N GLU A 249 5.89 -10.98 -40.81
CA GLU A 249 5.91 -12.40 -40.42
C GLU A 249 6.58 -12.60 -39.06
N HIS A 250 7.66 -11.87 -38.77
CA HIS A 250 8.31 -11.88 -37.46
C HIS A 250 7.33 -11.50 -36.34
N LEU A 251 6.60 -10.39 -36.48
CA LEU A 251 5.60 -9.98 -35.47
C LEU A 251 4.47 -11.00 -35.33
N THR A 252 3.97 -11.54 -36.44
CA THR A 252 2.90 -12.54 -36.43
C THR A 252 3.36 -13.84 -35.77
N SER A 253 4.60 -14.27 -36.02
CA SER A 253 5.21 -15.45 -35.42
C SER A 253 5.37 -15.32 -33.90
N ILE A 254 5.79 -14.15 -33.42
CA ILE A 254 5.86 -13.86 -31.98
C ILE A 254 4.49 -14.03 -31.33
N GLU A 255 3.47 -13.35 -31.86
CA GLU A 255 2.12 -13.38 -31.30
C GLU A 255 1.53 -14.80 -31.33
N SER A 256 1.68 -15.53 -32.44
CA SER A 256 1.22 -16.92 -32.56
C SER A 256 1.91 -17.83 -31.54
N SER A 257 3.24 -17.73 -31.44
CA SER A 257 4.04 -18.54 -30.51
C SER A 257 3.63 -18.30 -29.06
N LEU A 258 3.43 -17.03 -28.68
CA LEU A 258 3.00 -16.68 -27.32
C LEU A 258 1.58 -17.17 -27.03
N ARG A 259 0.67 -17.09 -28.00
CA ARG A 259 -0.70 -17.63 -27.86
C ARG A 259 -0.72 -19.14 -27.74
N GLU A 260 0.07 -19.85 -28.54
CA GLU A 260 0.20 -21.31 -28.48
C GLU A 260 0.76 -21.75 -27.12
N LEU A 261 1.80 -21.07 -26.64
CA LEU A 261 2.37 -21.31 -25.32
C LEU A 261 1.34 -21.03 -24.21
N ALA A 262 0.56 -19.96 -24.31
CA ALA A 262 -0.49 -19.66 -23.35
C ALA A 262 -1.62 -20.70 -23.38
N ALA A 263 -2.04 -21.13 -24.58
CA ALA A 263 -3.09 -22.12 -24.77
C ALA A 263 -2.69 -23.51 -24.22
N THR A 264 -1.40 -23.84 -24.23
CA THR A 264 -0.86 -25.06 -23.60
C THR A 264 -0.69 -24.95 -22.09
N GLY A 265 -1.05 -23.81 -21.49
CA GLY A 265 -0.98 -23.57 -20.05
C GLY A 265 0.38 -23.04 -19.57
N THR A 266 1.27 -22.63 -20.48
CA THR A 266 2.53 -21.97 -20.12
C THR A 266 2.23 -20.57 -19.58
N ALA A 267 2.43 -20.38 -18.28
CA ALA A 267 2.28 -19.10 -17.63
C ALA A 267 3.58 -18.28 -17.67
N ASN A 268 3.49 -16.97 -17.41
CA ASN A 268 4.62 -16.02 -17.38
C ASN A 268 5.36 -15.97 -18.72
N LEU A 269 4.64 -15.61 -19.77
CA LEU A 269 5.24 -15.37 -21.07
C LEU A 269 5.79 -13.96 -21.15
N GLY A 270 6.87 -13.78 -21.90
CA GLY A 270 7.50 -12.49 -22.04
C GLY A 270 8.07 -12.25 -23.42
N ILE A 271 8.42 -11.00 -23.65
CA ILE A 271 9.07 -10.55 -24.88
C ILE A 271 10.37 -9.85 -24.47
N VAL A 272 11.48 -10.26 -25.07
CA VAL A 272 12.77 -9.57 -24.90
C VAL A 272 13.09 -8.80 -26.17
N THR A 273 13.43 -7.53 -26.01
CA THR A 273 13.81 -6.67 -27.14
C THR A 273 15.30 -6.86 -27.44
N ALA A 274 15.62 -7.21 -28.68
CA ALA A 274 16.97 -7.37 -29.18
C ALA A 274 17.49 -6.08 -29.84
N THR A 275 18.80 -5.93 -29.82
CA THR A 275 19.56 -4.94 -30.61
C THR A 275 20.74 -5.67 -31.27
N VAL A 276 21.12 -5.30 -32.49
CA VAL A 276 22.22 -5.93 -33.23
C VAL A 276 23.53 -5.88 -32.44
N PRO A 277 23.96 -4.75 -31.84
CA PRO A 277 25.22 -4.71 -31.09
C PRO A 277 25.25 -5.66 -29.88
N SER A 278 24.13 -5.82 -29.18
CA SER A 278 24.03 -6.75 -28.03
C SER A 278 24.06 -8.21 -28.47
N PHE A 279 23.48 -8.53 -29.63
CA PHE A 279 23.53 -9.89 -30.20
C PHE A 279 24.93 -10.22 -30.71
N GLU A 280 25.62 -9.28 -31.36
CA GLU A 280 27.02 -9.44 -31.79
C GLU A 280 27.95 -9.67 -30.60
N ALA A 281 27.80 -8.88 -29.55
CA ALA A 281 28.57 -9.05 -28.32
C ALA A 281 28.32 -10.42 -27.68
N PHE A 282 27.07 -10.90 -27.70
CA PHE A 282 26.74 -12.25 -27.23
C PHE A 282 27.38 -13.34 -28.10
N ALA A 283 27.28 -13.24 -29.43
CA ALA A 283 27.89 -14.19 -30.35
C ALA A 283 29.42 -14.28 -30.16
N ALA A 284 30.08 -13.13 -30.00
CA ALA A 284 31.51 -13.06 -29.72
C ALA A 284 31.87 -13.72 -28.37
N ALA A 285 31.06 -13.50 -27.33
CA ALA A 285 31.26 -14.12 -26.02
C ALA A 285 31.11 -15.66 -26.05
N GLU A 286 30.21 -16.17 -26.89
CA GLU A 286 30.01 -17.60 -27.14
C GLU A 286 31.01 -18.18 -28.17
N ALA A 287 32.02 -17.41 -28.57
CA ALA A 287 33.01 -17.79 -29.60
C ALA A 287 32.36 -18.30 -30.91
N SER A 288 31.23 -17.70 -31.30
CA SER A 288 30.44 -18.03 -32.49
C SER A 288 30.20 -16.77 -33.35
N THR A 289 29.56 -16.93 -34.50
CA THR A 289 29.21 -15.81 -35.40
C THR A 289 27.73 -15.46 -35.30
N PRO A 290 27.34 -14.18 -35.51
CA PRO A 290 25.93 -13.76 -35.55
C PRO A 290 25.10 -14.44 -36.64
N THR A 291 25.75 -14.99 -37.67
CA THR A 291 25.10 -15.76 -38.74
C THR A 291 24.62 -17.16 -38.30
N ASN A 292 24.96 -17.61 -37.08
CA ASN A 292 24.52 -18.91 -36.56
C ASN A 292 23.12 -18.79 -35.91
N PRO A 293 22.04 -19.32 -36.53
CA PRO A 293 20.68 -19.17 -36.00
C PRO A 293 20.48 -19.88 -34.65
N ALA A 294 21.31 -20.88 -34.32
CA ALA A 294 21.24 -21.58 -33.04
C ALA A 294 21.55 -20.67 -31.83
N LEU A 295 22.13 -19.49 -32.05
CA LEU A 295 22.37 -18.49 -31.01
C LEU A 295 21.11 -17.71 -30.63
N LEU A 296 20.10 -17.58 -31.52
CA LEU A 296 18.93 -16.75 -31.26
C LEU A 296 18.15 -17.23 -30.01
N PRO A 297 17.86 -18.53 -29.82
CA PRO A 297 17.21 -18.99 -28.59
C PRO A 297 18.09 -18.80 -27.34
N GLN A 298 19.41 -19.05 -27.45
CA GLN A 298 20.34 -18.91 -26.32
C GLN A 298 20.47 -17.46 -25.86
N TYR A 299 20.52 -16.54 -26.83
CA TYR A 299 20.51 -15.10 -26.60
C TYR A 299 19.21 -14.65 -25.93
N THR A 300 18.07 -15.16 -26.42
CA THR A 300 16.74 -14.91 -25.83
C THR A 300 16.68 -15.34 -24.37
N THR A 301 17.13 -16.57 -24.08
CA THR A 301 17.22 -17.09 -22.71
C THR A 301 18.15 -16.23 -21.86
N THR A 302 19.28 -15.77 -22.40
CA THR A 302 20.23 -14.92 -21.68
C THR A 302 19.66 -13.53 -21.37
N LEU A 303 18.90 -12.93 -22.28
CA LEU A 303 18.23 -11.65 -22.03
C LEU A 303 17.12 -11.80 -20.98
N ALA A 304 16.32 -12.87 -21.06
CA ALA A 304 15.33 -13.20 -20.04
C ALA A 304 16.02 -13.42 -18.68
N ALA A 305 17.14 -14.16 -18.66
CA ALA A 305 17.99 -14.43 -17.50
C ALA A 305 18.46 -13.17 -16.77
N ARG A 306 18.63 -12.07 -17.52
CA ARG A 306 19.08 -10.77 -17.03
C ARG A 306 17.94 -9.81 -16.69
N GLY A 307 16.69 -10.30 -16.64
CA GLY A 307 15.52 -9.49 -16.30
C GLY A 307 15.11 -8.49 -17.37
N ARG A 308 15.45 -8.73 -18.65
CA ARG A 308 15.12 -7.83 -19.77
C ARG A 308 13.78 -8.13 -20.45
N ALA A 309 13.05 -9.13 -19.97
CA ALA A 309 11.77 -9.54 -20.55
C ALA A 309 10.62 -8.67 -20.04
N LEU A 310 9.78 -8.21 -20.96
CA LEU A 310 8.51 -7.54 -20.67
C LEU A 310 7.36 -8.56 -20.69
N PRO A 311 6.34 -8.42 -19.82
CA PRO A 311 5.26 -9.39 -19.74
C PRO A 311 4.37 -9.39 -21.00
N TRP A 312 3.91 -10.59 -21.40
CA TRP A 312 2.87 -10.78 -22.41
C TRP A 312 1.71 -11.61 -21.82
N PRO A 313 0.43 -11.22 -22.03
CA PRO A 313 0.03 -9.99 -22.72
C PRO A 313 0.40 -8.73 -21.93
N PRO A 314 0.67 -7.60 -22.60
CA PRO A 314 0.93 -6.33 -21.92
C PRO A 314 -0.24 -5.94 -20.99
N PRO A 315 0.04 -5.25 -19.87
CA PRO A 315 -1.00 -4.80 -18.94
C PRO A 315 -2.09 -3.92 -19.62
N LYS A 316 -3.29 -3.90 -19.04
CA LYS A 316 -4.39 -3.10 -19.57
C LYS A 316 -4.01 -1.61 -19.57
N GLY A 317 -4.17 -0.96 -20.72
CA GLY A 317 -3.87 0.47 -20.88
C GLY A 317 -2.43 0.78 -21.32
N THR A 318 -1.55 -0.22 -21.48
CA THR A 318 -0.21 -0.01 -22.04
C THR A 318 -0.19 -0.15 -23.57
N PRO A 319 0.77 0.51 -24.26
CA PRO A 319 1.02 0.29 -25.68
C PRO A 319 1.34 -1.17 -26.02
N CYS A 320 1.11 -1.55 -27.26
CA CYS A 320 1.40 -2.87 -27.79
C CYS A 320 2.91 -3.13 -27.82
N TRP A 321 3.30 -4.37 -27.57
CA TRP A 321 4.69 -4.81 -27.50
C TRP A 321 5.47 -4.64 -28.82
N CYS A 322 4.78 -4.52 -29.96
CA CYS A 322 5.37 -4.34 -31.29
C CYS A 322 5.91 -2.91 -31.55
N GLY A 323 5.71 -1.99 -30.60
CA GLY A 323 6.18 -0.60 -30.72
C GLY A 323 5.29 0.33 -31.55
N SER A 324 4.06 -0.07 -31.89
CA SER A 324 3.13 0.76 -32.68
C SER A 324 2.55 1.97 -31.93
N GLY A 325 2.69 2.02 -30.61
CA GLY A 325 2.08 3.05 -29.75
C GLY A 325 0.59 2.85 -29.47
N THR A 326 -0.12 2.06 -30.28
CA THR A 326 -1.53 1.67 -30.07
C THR A 326 -1.66 0.72 -28.89
N ALA A 327 -2.78 0.76 -28.16
CA ALA A 327 -3.05 -0.19 -27.08
C ALA A 327 -3.08 -1.64 -27.60
N TYR A 328 -2.57 -2.59 -26.80
CA TYR A 328 -2.49 -4.01 -27.20
C TYR A 328 -3.82 -4.58 -27.71
N ARG A 329 -4.92 -4.32 -27.00
CA ARG A 329 -6.28 -4.79 -27.36
C ARG A 329 -6.75 -4.36 -28.75
N ASP A 330 -6.24 -3.23 -29.24
CA ASP A 330 -6.65 -2.59 -30.50
C ASP A 330 -5.63 -2.89 -31.63
N CYS A 331 -4.59 -3.68 -31.32
CA CYS A 331 -3.51 -4.07 -32.22
C CYS A 331 -3.43 -5.60 -32.30
N HIS A 332 -2.46 -6.24 -31.64
CA HIS A 332 -2.29 -7.70 -31.67
C HIS A 332 -3.28 -8.44 -30.76
N GLY A 333 -3.95 -7.75 -29.83
CA GLY A 333 -4.95 -8.34 -28.93
C GLY A 333 -6.35 -8.50 -29.54
N SER A 334 -6.61 -7.94 -30.73
CA SER A 334 -7.89 -8.01 -31.45
C SER A 334 -7.90 -9.02 -32.60
N SER A 335 -6.74 -9.57 -32.95
CA SER A 335 -6.58 -10.65 -33.95
C SER A 335 -6.66 -12.03 -33.30
#